data_AF-A0A3Q7YDY8-F1
#
_entry.id   AF-A0A3Q7YDY8-F1
#
_cell.length_a   1.000
_cell.length_b   1.000
_cell.length_c   1.000
_cell.angle_alpha   90.00
_cell.angle_beta   90.00
_cell.angle_gamma   90.00
#
_symmetry.space_group_name_H-M   'P 1'
#
loop_
_entity.id
_entity.type
_entity.pdbx_description
1 polymer ?
#
loop_
_entity_poly.entity_id
_entity_poly.type
_entity_poly.pdbx_seq_one_letter_code
_entity_poly.pdbx_strand_id
1 'polypeptide(L)'
;MSKPSSPNIFKRESINEFPIAKHEYAIAIASEGEYYGGKAFFNVWDPYVSDNEFSLAQMWVASGSTFVNSLEVVHVICIQVYKGLYKDNLPKLFIYWTADTYETTGCYNLKCPGFVQTNKKILLGGSFAKISKYNGKQYSFTPMIWKDSKTQNWWLRVGPDIIGYWPSSLVPLLKNHASIVHFGGEIVDTGPIWYHTYTQMGSGNFPNEGFGRAAYVRTLQVVEANNYLTQIPIPQFEARFPNCYDIKQGFSNAWGKYFYYGGPGQNSKCTRGNK
;
A
#
# COMPACT_ATOMS: atom_id res chain seq x y z
N MET A 1 -8.21 26.49 38.55
CA MET A 1 -8.65 25.21 37.95
C MET A 1 -8.23 25.22 36.49
N SER A 2 -7.08 24.62 36.19
CA SER A 2 -6.53 24.48 34.85
C SER A 2 -7.35 23.45 34.07
N LYS A 3 -7.76 23.78 32.84
CA LYS A 3 -8.35 22.82 31.91
C LYS A 3 -7.41 21.61 31.77
N PRO A 4 -7.89 20.37 31.84
CA PRO A 4 -7.08 19.23 31.45
C PRO A 4 -6.69 19.42 29.98
N SER A 5 -5.39 19.43 29.72
CA SER A 5 -4.85 19.42 28.36
C SER A 5 -5.40 18.19 27.65
N SER A 6 -6.07 18.42 26.51
CA SER A 6 -6.55 17.35 25.65
C SER A 6 -5.39 16.39 25.35
N PRO A 7 -5.56 15.06 25.54
CA PRO A 7 -4.54 14.11 25.17
C PRO A 7 -4.20 14.30 23.70
N ASN A 8 -2.91 14.45 23.40
CA ASN A 8 -2.45 14.70 22.04
C ASN A 8 -2.81 13.50 21.16
N ILE A 9 -3.89 13.63 20.38
CA ILE A 9 -4.60 12.56 19.65
C ILE A 9 -3.71 11.92 18.58
N PHE A 10 -2.57 12.55 18.30
CA PHE A 10 -1.59 12.14 17.29
C PHE A 10 -0.37 11.44 17.88
N LYS A 11 -0.33 11.14 19.19
CA LYS A 11 0.86 10.56 19.80
C LYS A 11 1.05 9.11 19.35
N ARG A 12 2.02 8.91 18.48
CA ARG A 12 2.55 7.64 17.96
C ARG A 12 2.73 6.55 19.02
N GLU A 13 2.16 5.36 18.78
CA GLU A 13 2.74 4.10 19.28
C GLU A 13 3.96 3.78 18.39
N SER A 14 5.15 3.94 18.94
CA SER A 14 6.44 4.01 18.23
C SER A 14 6.74 2.80 17.36
N ILE A 15 6.91 3.03 16.04
CA ILE A 15 7.47 2.07 15.07
C ILE A 15 8.97 2.41 14.80
N ASN A 16 9.52 3.44 15.44
CA ASN A 16 10.90 3.91 15.25
C ASN A 16 11.90 3.13 16.11
N GLU A 17 11.91 1.78 16.02
CA GLU A 17 12.97 0.98 16.65
C GLU A 17 14.14 0.63 15.70
N PHE A 18 14.08 0.95 14.40
CA PHE A 18 15.10 0.52 13.44
C PHE A 18 15.66 1.66 12.58
N PRO A 19 16.76 2.34 13.02
CA PRO A 19 17.40 3.46 12.31
C PRO A 19 18.02 3.13 10.94
N ILE A 20 17.96 1.86 10.50
CA ILE A 20 18.63 1.33 9.28
C ILE A 20 17.61 0.72 8.31
N ALA A 21 16.31 0.68 8.65
CA ALA A 21 15.28 0.07 7.81
C ALA A 21 15.18 0.79 6.45
N LYS A 22 15.36 0.03 5.37
CA LYS A 22 15.27 0.53 3.99
C LYS A 22 13.97 0.04 3.37
N HIS A 23 13.19 0.97 2.86
CA HIS A 23 12.00 0.65 2.08
C HIS A 23 12.40 0.40 0.63
N GLU A 24 11.89 -0.68 0.05
CA GLU A 24 12.09 -1.05 -1.35
C GLU A 24 10.76 -1.29 -2.04
N TYR A 25 10.66 -0.83 -3.28
CA TYR A 25 9.39 -0.70 -3.99
C TYR A 25 9.43 -1.37 -5.36
N ALA A 26 8.28 -1.91 -5.76
CA ALA A 26 7.96 -2.26 -7.15
C ALA A 26 6.54 -1.74 -7.44
N ILE A 27 6.45 -0.54 -8.01
CA ILE A 27 5.23 0.27 -8.00
C ILE A 27 4.94 0.94 -9.34
N ALA A 28 3.66 1.20 -9.58
CA ALA A 28 3.14 2.08 -10.62
C ALA A 28 2.62 3.38 -10.00
N ILE A 29 2.91 4.51 -10.64
CA ILE A 29 2.66 5.86 -10.13
C ILE A 29 1.82 6.64 -11.16
N ALA A 30 0.71 7.19 -10.70
CA ALA A 30 -0.01 8.27 -11.36
C ALA A 30 0.38 9.58 -10.66
N SER A 31 1.20 10.40 -11.30
CA SER A 31 1.65 11.71 -10.81
C SER A 31 1.09 12.85 -11.66
N GLU A 32 1.36 14.09 -11.26
CA GLU A 32 1.12 15.31 -12.05
C GLU A 32 -0.36 15.55 -12.45
N GLY A 33 -1.30 15.01 -11.67
CA GLY A 33 -2.74 15.16 -11.92
C GLY A 33 -3.53 15.45 -10.64
N GLU A 34 -4.80 15.82 -10.81
CA GLU A 34 -5.75 15.97 -9.71
C GLU A 34 -6.57 14.68 -9.56
N TYR A 35 -6.24 13.89 -8.54
CA TYR A 35 -6.86 12.60 -8.32
C TYR A 35 -7.79 12.63 -7.11
N TYR A 36 -8.99 12.11 -7.30
CA TYR A 36 -10.03 12.02 -6.27
C TYR A 36 -10.15 10.59 -5.75
N GLY A 37 -9.18 9.72 -6.05
CA GLY A 37 -9.23 8.32 -5.69
C GLY A 37 -8.49 7.40 -6.64
N GLY A 38 -8.49 6.12 -6.28
CA GLY A 38 -7.86 5.05 -7.04
C GLY A 38 -8.62 3.75 -6.85
N LYS A 39 -8.55 2.87 -7.86
CA LYS A 39 -9.07 1.52 -7.81
C LYS A 39 -8.15 0.60 -8.60
N ALA A 40 -7.87 -0.58 -8.06
CA ALA A 40 -7.18 -1.62 -8.78
C ALA A 40 -7.58 -3.01 -8.25
N PHE A 41 -7.14 -4.05 -8.94
CA PHE A 41 -7.28 -5.44 -8.49
C PHE A 41 -5.90 -5.98 -8.12
N PHE A 42 -5.81 -6.60 -6.95
CA PHE A 42 -4.60 -7.22 -6.44
C PHE A 42 -4.87 -8.72 -6.25
N ASN A 43 -3.91 -9.59 -6.59
CA ASN A 43 -3.95 -10.96 -6.10
C ASN A 43 -3.34 -11.09 -4.70
N VAL A 44 -3.88 -12.05 -3.94
CA VAL A 44 -3.52 -12.30 -2.55
C VAL A 44 -2.41 -13.35 -2.50
N TRP A 45 -1.28 -13.03 -1.88
CA TRP A 45 -0.18 -13.96 -1.63
C TRP A 45 0.23 -13.95 -0.16
N ASP A 46 0.91 -15.01 0.23
CA ASP A 46 1.51 -15.21 1.55
C ASP A 46 3.04 -15.29 1.39
N PRO A 47 3.71 -14.13 1.18
CA PRO A 47 5.16 -14.10 1.06
C PRO A 47 5.83 -14.45 2.39
N TYR A 48 6.98 -15.12 2.33
CA TYR A 48 7.86 -15.21 3.49
C TYR A 48 8.36 -13.81 3.87
N VAL A 49 8.37 -13.51 5.17
CA VAL A 49 8.86 -12.24 5.71
C VAL A 49 9.83 -12.55 6.85
N SER A 50 11.01 -11.91 6.82
CA SER A 50 12.01 -11.98 7.89
C SER A 50 11.48 -11.33 9.17
N ASP A 51 12.09 -11.67 10.30
CA ASP A 51 11.67 -11.05 11.57
C ASP A 51 11.95 -9.55 11.57
N ASN A 52 11.03 -8.78 12.16
CA ASN A 52 11.03 -7.30 12.19
C ASN A 52 10.86 -6.59 10.83
N GLU A 53 10.58 -7.34 9.77
CA GLU A 53 10.29 -6.79 8.45
C GLU A 53 8.81 -6.93 8.08
N PHE A 54 8.42 -6.32 6.98
CA PHE A 54 7.10 -6.50 6.39
C PHE A 54 7.15 -6.61 4.88
N SER A 55 6.09 -7.19 4.31
CA SER A 55 5.80 -7.17 2.89
C SER A 55 4.37 -6.71 2.65
N LEU A 56 4.23 -5.73 1.76
CA LEU A 56 2.97 -5.08 1.42
C LEU A 56 2.65 -5.33 -0.05
N ALA A 57 1.38 -5.60 -0.32
CA ALA A 57 0.73 -5.14 -1.54
C ALA A 57 -0.11 -3.93 -1.13
N GLN A 58 -0.11 -2.83 -1.89
CA GLN A 58 -0.81 -1.60 -1.51
C GLN A 58 -1.19 -0.67 -2.65
N MET A 59 -2.25 0.09 -2.38
CA MET A 59 -2.65 1.29 -3.10
C MET A 59 -2.76 2.44 -2.09
N TRP A 60 -2.22 3.60 -2.43
CA TRP A 60 -2.32 4.80 -1.59
C TRP A 60 -2.46 6.07 -2.41
N VAL A 61 -3.03 7.09 -1.78
CA VAL A 61 -3.19 8.43 -2.34
C VAL A 61 -2.40 9.42 -1.49
N ALA A 62 -1.67 10.31 -2.14
CA ALA A 62 -0.79 11.26 -1.47
C ALA A 62 -0.98 12.66 -2.06
N SER A 63 -0.75 13.66 -1.21
CA SER A 63 -0.69 15.07 -1.59
C SER A 63 0.45 15.76 -0.85
N GLY A 64 0.93 16.87 -1.40
CA GLY A 64 2.09 17.59 -0.86
C GLY A 64 3.41 17.19 -1.51
N SER A 65 4.52 17.51 -0.83
CA SER A 65 5.86 17.36 -1.39
C SER A 65 6.86 16.84 -0.36
N THR A 66 7.62 15.82 -0.75
CA THR A 66 8.73 15.27 0.03
C THR A 66 9.91 16.22 0.12
N PHE A 67 10.08 17.15 -0.84
CA PHE A 67 11.19 18.12 -0.85
C PHE A 67 11.09 19.17 0.26
N VAL A 68 9.87 19.44 0.72
CA VAL A 68 9.59 20.44 1.77
C VAL A 68 9.07 19.78 3.06
N ASN A 69 9.28 18.47 3.22
CA ASN A 69 8.80 17.65 4.35
C ASN A 69 7.30 17.82 4.66
N SER A 70 6.48 18.12 3.66
CA SER A 70 5.04 18.32 3.80
C SER A 70 4.26 17.37 2.91
N LEU A 71 4.51 16.07 3.08
CA LEU A 71 3.75 15.01 2.42
C LEU A 71 2.64 14.53 3.37
N GLU A 72 1.40 14.54 2.90
CA GLU A 72 0.33 13.81 3.56
C GLU A 72 -0.06 12.60 2.75
N VAL A 73 -0.31 11.50 3.46
CA VAL A 73 -0.61 10.22 2.84
C VAL A 73 -1.83 9.63 3.52
N VAL A 74 -2.93 9.52 2.78
CA VAL A 74 -3.92 8.49 3.10
C VAL A 74 -3.34 7.21 2.55
N HIS A 75 -2.78 6.45 3.46
CA HIS A 75 -2.24 5.16 3.16
C HIS A 75 -3.45 4.21 3.01
N VAL A 76 -3.29 3.23 2.13
CA VAL A 76 -3.92 1.92 2.25
C VAL A 76 -5.35 1.68 1.74
N ILE A 77 -5.39 0.80 0.74
CA ILE A 77 -5.81 -0.58 1.00
C ILE A 77 -4.63 -1.50 0.62
N CYS A 78 -4.41 -2.61 1.34
CA CYS A 78 -4.25 -3.97 0.78
C CYS A 78 -3.66 -4.93 1.83
N ILE A 79 -2.73 -5.81 1.43
CA ILE A 79 -2.28 -6.97 2.19
C ILE A 79 -1.00 -6.62 2.88
N GLN A 80 -0.93 -6.85 4.18
CA GLN A 80 0.30 -6.77 4.95
C GLN A 80 0.59 -8.12 5.58
N VAL A 81 1.83 -8.58 5.43
CA VAL A 81 2.42 -9.60 6.30
C VAL A 81 3.45 -8.89 7.17
N TYR A 82 3.16 -8.77 8.47
CA TYR A 82 4.03 -8.08 9.43
C TYR A 82 3.99 -8.75 10.81
N LYS A 83 4.98 -9.61 11.07
CA LYS A 83 5.08 -10.37 12.32
C LYS A 83 5.14 -9.50 13.56
N GLY A 84 5.84 -8.36 13.47
CA GLY A 84 5.99 -7.42 14.59
C GLY A 84 4.64 -6.92 15.11
N LEU A 85 3.70 -6.64 14.19
CA LEU A 85 2.38 -6.09 14.50
C LEU A 85 1.32 -7.14 14.82
N TYR A 86 1.26 -8.24 14.06
CA TYR A 86 0.18 -9.22 14.16
C TYR A 86 0.56 -10.49 14.92
N LYS A 87 1.85 -10.71 15.19
CA LYS A 87 2.39 -11.94 15.81
C LYS A 87 2.09 -13.23 15.04
N ASP A 88 1.74 -13.12 13.76
CA ASP A 88 1.60 -14.20 12.80
C ASP A 88 2.14 -13.79 11.41
N ASN A 89 2.15 -14.73 10.47
CA ASN A 89 2.61 -14.51 9.10
C ASN A 89 1.45 -14.38 8.09
N LEU A 90 0.20 -14.29 8.57
CA LEU A 90 -0.93 -14.37 7.67
C LEU A 90 -1.12 -13.04 6.93
N PRO A 91 -1.44 -13.08 5.61
CA PRO A 91 -1.88 -11.91 4.86
C PRO A 91 -3.05 -11.22 5.54
N LYS A 92 -2.87 -9.99 6.03
CA LYS A 92 -3.92 -9.19 6.68
C LYS A 92 -4.40 -8.07 5.78
N LEU A 93 -5.70 -7.81 5.77
CA LEU A 93 -6.22 -6.54 5.26
C LEU A 93 -5.87 -5.46 6.27
N PHE A 94 -4.97 -4.54 5.93
CA PHE A 94 -4.62 -3.44 6.81
C PHE A 94 -5.16 -2.12 6.27
N ILE A 95 -5.23 -1.10 7.14
CA ILE A 95 -5.26 0.32 6.76
C ILE A 95 -4.22 1.10 7.55
N TYR A 96 -3.79 2.24 7.02
CA TYR A 96 -2.88 3.17 7.67
C TYR A 96 -3.17 4.60 7.22
N TRP A 97 -2.92 5.62 8.03
CA TRP A 97 -2.94 7.00 7.55
C TRP A 97 -1.91 7.83 8.29
N THR A 98 -1.40 8.89 7.66
CA THR A 98 -0.54 9.90 8.28
C THR A 98 -0.85 11.28 7.69
N ALA A 99 -0.69 12.32 8.50
CA ALA A 99 -0.93 13.71 8.17
C ALA A 99 0.37 14.56 8.19
N ASP A 100 1.54 13.95 8.36
CA ASP A 100 2.79 14.68 8.56
C ASP A 100 4.03 13.89 8.12
N THR A 101 3.98 13.27 6.94
CA THR A 101 5.13 12.53 6.38
C THR A 101 5.67 11.46 7.34
N TYR A 102 4.79 10.79 8.11
CA TYR A 102 5.18 9.76 9.08
C TYR A 102 6.04 10.27 10.25
N GLU A 103 6.11 11.58 10.49
CA GLU A 103 6.94 12.16 11.55
C GLU A 103 6.36 11.88 12.94
N THR A 104 5.18 12.44 13.23
CA THR A 104 4.53 12.35 14.54
C THR A 104 3.17 11.68 14.47
N THR A 105 2.45 11.80 13.35
CA THR A 105 1.12 11.22 13.15
C THR A 105 1.17 9.92 12.36
N GLY A 106 0.25 9.02 12.66
CA GLY A 106 0.24 7.70 12.05
C GLY A 106 -0.68 6.75 12.77
N CYS A 107 -1.49 5.98 12.05
CA CYS A 107 -2.34 4.99 12.70
C CYS A 107 -2.56 3.73 11.88
N TYR A 108 -2.28 2.56 12.46
CA TYR A 108 -2.67 1.28 11.88
C TYR A 108 -4.09 0.88 12.27
N ASN A 109 -4.87 0.42 11.29
CA ASN A 109 -6.21 -0.13 11.47
C ASN A 109 -7.08 0.79 12.33
N LEU A 110 -7.72 0.24 13.37
CA LEU A 110 -8.50 0.97 14.37
C LEU A 110 -7.75 1.12 15.70
N LYS A 111 -6.41 1.01 15.71
CA LYS A 111 -5.62 1.10 16.96
C LYS A 111 -5.67 2.50 17.58
N CYS A 112 -6.01 3.51 16.79
CA CYS A 112 -6.11 4.91 17.16
C CYS A 112 -7.28 5.57 16.40
N PRO A 113 -7.78 6.71 16.89
CA PRO A 113 -8.79 7.48 16.18
C PRO A 113 -8.31 7.93 14.80
N GLY A 114 -9.23 8.05 13.84
CA GLY A 114 -8.94 8.61 12.51
C GLY A 114 -9.81 7.99 11.44
N PHE A 115 -9.82 6.66 11.32
CA PHE A 115 -10.72 5.95 10.42
C PHE A 115 -12.05 5.63 11.10
N VAL A 116 -13.17 5.95 10.44
CA VAL A 116 -14.51 5.63 10.90
C VAL A 116 -15.00 4.42 10.12
N GLN A 117 -14.91 3.24 10.73
CA GLN A 117 -15.45 2.01 10.16
C GLN A 117 -16.98 1.97 10.30
N THR A 118 -17.68 1.89 9.18
CA THR A 118 -19.16 1.81 9.14
C THR A 118 -19.64 0.37 8.89
N ASN A 119 -18.80 -0.44 8.26
CA ASN A 119 -19.08 -1.84 7.95
C ASN A 119 -18.75 -2.75 9.14
N LYS A 120 -19.64 -3.70 9.46
CA LYS A 120 -19.40 -4.68 10.53
C LYS A 120 -19.02 -6.09 10.04
N LYS A 121 -18.98 -6.31 8.72
CA LYS A 121 -18.69 -7.60 8.09
C LYS A 121 -17.20 -7.84 7.86
N ILE A 122 -16.45 -6.79 7.55
CA ILE A 122 -15.03 -6.87 7.23
C ILE A 122 -14.20 -6.39 8.42
N LEU A 123 -13.29 -7.23 8.88
CA LEU A 123 -12.38 -6.91 9.97
C LEU A 123 -11.08 -6.31 9.43
N LEU A 124 -10.81 -5.06 9.78
CA LEU A 124 -9.49 -4.44 9.55
C LEU A 124 -8.46 -5.08 10.49
N GLY A 125 -7.31 -5.47 9.95
CA GLY A 125 -6.34 -6.35 10.61
C GLY A 125 -6.72 -7.84 10.55
N GLY A 126 -7.83 -8.20 9.88
CA GLY A 126 -8.27 -9.58 9.70
C GLY A 126 -7.50 -10.30 8.59
N SER A 127 -7.34 -11.62 8.72
CA SER A 127 -6.68 -12.47 7.73
C SER A 127 -7.54 -12.73 6.49
N PHE A 128 -6.89 -12.81 5.34
CA PHE A 128 -7.53 -13.33 4.13
C PHE A 128 -7.71 -14.86 4.23
N ALA A 129 -8.94 -15.34 4.05
CA ALA A 129 -9.25 -16.77 4.10
C ALA A 129 -8.77 -17.55 2.86
N LYS A 130 -8.52 -16.85 1.74
CA LYS A 130 -8.16 -17.45 0.45
C LYS A 130 -6.91 -16.76 -0.09
N ILE A 131 -5.88 -17.56 -0.35
CA ILE A 131 -4.54 -17.11 -0.77
C ILE A 131 -4.18 -17.83 -2.07
N SER A 132 -3.56 -17.11 -3.00
CA SER A 132 -3.13 -17.63 -4.31
C SER A 132 -2.02 -18.66 -4.13
N LYS A 133 -1.93 -19.61 -5.07
CA LYS A 133 -0.90 -20.65 -5.07
C LYS A 133 -0.15 -20.66 -6.40
N TYR A 134 1.14 -20.97 -6.34
CA TYR A 134 1.98 -21.12 -7.52
C TYR A 134 1.41 -22.20 -8.46
N ASN A 135 1.21 -21.85 -9.74
CA ASN A 135 0.53 -22.68 -10.74
C ASN A 135 -0.85 -23.23 -10.29
N GLY A 136 -1.51 -22.53 -9.36
CA GLY A 136 -2.77 -22.96 -8.76
C GLY A 136 -3.85 -21.89 -8.81
N LYS A 137 -4.90 -22.09 -7.99
CA LYS A 137 -6.00 -21.13 -7.86
C LYS A 137 -5.47 -19.76 -7.44
N GLN A 138 -5.90 -18.72 -8.15
CA GLN A 138 -5.59 -17.33 -7.85
C GLN A 138 -6.79 -16.69 -7.15
N TYR A 139 -6.53 -15.87 -6.14
CA TYR A 139 -7.56 -15.10 -5.46
C TYR A 139 -7.19 -13.64 -5.51
N SER A 140 -8.19 -12.80 -5.77
CA SER A 140 -8.00 -11.36 -5.88
C SER A 140 -9.05 -10.60 -5.11
N PHE A 141 -8.71 -9.37 -4.76
CA PHE A 141 -9.62 -8.41 -4.16
C PHE A 141 -9.43 -7.05 -4.81
N THR A 142 -10.43 -6.19 -4.64
CA THR A 142 -10.52 -4.92 -5.35
C THR A 142 -10.67 -3.78 -4.36
N PRO A 143 -9.56 -3.15 -3.97
CA PRO A 143 -9.62 -1.89 -3.27
C PRO A 143 -10.12 -0.74 -4.14
N MET A 144 -10.91 0.15 -3.53
CA MET A 144 -11.22 1.46 -4.07
C MET A 144 -11.17 2.49 -2.93
N ILE A 145 -10.45 3.57 -3.18
CA ILE A 145 -10.47 4.78 -2.37
C ILE A 145 -11.06 5.88 -3.23
N TRP A 146 -11.97 6.67 -2.69
CA TRP A 146 -12.45 7.86 -3.40
C TRP A 146 -12.85 8.96 -2.42
N LYS A 147 -12.73 10.19 -2.88
CA LYS A 147 -13.21 11.38 -2.18
C LYS A 147 -14.67 11.58 -2.53
N ASP A 148 -15.54 11.49 -1.52
CA ASP A 148 -16.98 11.69 -1.74
C ASP A 148 -17.29 13.19 -1.93
N SER A 149 -17.99 13.54 -3.01
CA SER A 149 -18.31 14.94 -3.33
C SER A 149 -19.30 15.57 -2.35
N LYS A 150 -20.09 14.78 -1.63
CA LYS A 150 -21.08 15.29 -0.66
C LYS A 150 -20.47 15.55 0.70
N THR A 151 -19.83 14.55 1.28
CA THR A 151 -19.26 14.60 2.64
C THR A 151 -17.83 15.12 2.66
N GLN A 152 -17.16 15.20 1.50
CA GLN A 152 -15.75 15.55 1.34
C GLN A 152 -14.77 14.57 1.99
N ASN A 153 -15.26 13.48 2.59
CA ASN A 153 -14.47 12.45 3.24
C ASN A 153 -13.86 11.49 2.21
N TRP A 154 -12.76 10.85 2.60
CA TRP A 154 -12.12 9.81 1.81
C TRP A 154 -12.70 8.46 2.21
N TRP A 155 -13.44 7.83 1.31
CA TRP A 155 -14.12 6.57 1.55
C TRP A 155 -13.32 5.37 1.07
N LEU A 156 -13.53 4.26 1.78
CA LEU A 156 -12.89 2.98 1.54
C LEU A 156 -13.92 1.94 1.12
N ARG A 157 -13.63 1.21 0.04
CA ARG A 157 -14.41 0.06 -0.40
C ARG A 157 -13.49 -1.09 -0.76
N VAL A 158 -13.89 -2.31 -0.36
CA VAL A 158 -13.23 -3.55 -0.74
C VAL A 158 -14.26 -4.45 -1.41
N GLY A 159 -14.06 -4.73 -2.69
CA GLY A 159 -15.04 -5.48 -3.49
C GLY A 159 -16.40 -4.78 -3.49
N PRO A 160 -17.50 -5.46 -3.11
CA PRO A 160 -18.82 -4.81 -3.04
C PRO A 160 -19.03 -3.97 -1.77
N ASP A 161 -18.25 -4.18 -0.72
CA ASP A 161 -18.49 -3.64 0.62
C ASP A 161 -17.79 -2.30 0.83
N ILE A 162 -18.56 -1.25 1.13
CA ILE A 162 -18.04 0.00 1.69
C ILE A 162 -17.62 -0.29 3.12
N ILE A 163 -16.38 0.03 3.48
CA ILE A 163 -15.77 -0.30 4.78
C ILE A 163 -15.95 0.84 5.78
N GLY A 164 -15.70 2.06 5.34
CA GLY A 164 -15.65 3.24 6.20
C GLY A 164 -15.00 4.41 5.50
N TYR A 165 -14.62 5.44 6.26
CA TYR A 165 -14.01 6.66 5.71
C TYR A 165 -13.00 7.30 6.67
N TRP A 166 -12.08 8.07 6.10
CA TRP A 166 -11.27 9.06 6.80
C TRP A 166 -11.92 10.44 6.66
N PRO A 167 -12.17 11.16 7.78
CA PRO A 167 -12.62 12.54 7.73
C PRO A 167 -11.63 13.42 6.96
N SER A 168 -12.11 14.36 6.15
CA SER A 168 -11.21 15.24 5.39
C SER A 168 -10.30 16.10 6.28
N SER A 169 -10.75 16.40 7.50
CA SER A 169 -9.97 17.15 8.49
C SER A 169 -8.76 16.38 9.03
N LEU A 170 -8.71 15.07 8.82
CA LEU A 170 -7.61 14.22 9.23
C LEU A 170 -6.37 14.42 8.36
N VAL A 171 -6.57 14.79 7.09
CA VAL A 171 -5.55 14.89 6.04
C VAL A 171 -5.75 16.19 5.24
N PRO A 172 -5.39 17.35 5.81
CA PRO A 172 -5.69 18.65 5.22
C PRO A 172 -5.06 18.94 3.85
N LEU A 173 -3.88 18.42 3.50
CA LEU A 173 -3.32 18.50 2.13
C LEU A 173 -4.08 17.64 1.12
N LEU A 174 -4.81 16.61 1.59
CA LEU A 174 -5.74 15.82 0.78
C LEU A 174 -7.18 16.36 0.82
N LYS A 175 -7.40 17.55 1.41
CA LYS A 175 -8.74 18.16 1.50
C LYS A 175 -9.37 18.45 0.15
N ASN A 176 -8.56 18.81 -0.86
CA ASN A 176 -9.04 19.15 -2.19
C ASN A 176 -8.96 17.94 -3.12
N HIS A 177 -7.75 17.45 -3.35
CA HIS A 177 -7.46 16.28 -4.19
C HIS A 177 -6.10 15.68 -3.76
N ALA A 178 -5.82 14.48 -4.24
CA ALA A 178 -4.48 13.91 -4.25
C ALA A 178 -3.71 14.41 -5.48
N SER A 179 -2.39 14.53 -5.35
CA SER A 179 -1.48 14.80 -6.47
C SER A 179 -0.86 13.52 -7.03
N ILE A 180 -0.86 12.45 -6.24
CA ILE A 180 -0.25 11.17 -6.60
C ILE A 180 -1.12 9.99 -6.15
N VAL A 181 -1.26 8.99 -7.02
CA VAL A 181 -1.81 7.68 -6.69
C VAL A 181 -0.78 6.61 -7.02
N HIS A 182 -0.53 5.72 -6.07
CA HIS A 182 0.42 4.63 -6.26
C HIS A 182 -0.27 3.27 -6.13
N PHE A 183 0.31 2.28 -6.80
CA PHE A 183 -0.12 0.89 -6.76
C PHE A 183 1.12 0.00 -6.77
N GLY A 184 1.18 -1.04 -5.94
CA GLY A 184 2.22 -2.06 -6.08
C GLY A 184 2.66 -2.68 -4.77
N GLY A 185 3.94 -3.08 -4.72
CA GLY A 185 4.55 -3.74 -3.59
C GLY A 185 5.56 -2.87 -2.86
N GLU A 186 5.67 -3.09 -1.55
CA GLU A 186 6.70 -2.50 -0.70
C GLU A 186 7.19 -3.57 0.29
N ILE A 187 8.49 -3.57 0.57
CA ILE A 187 9.06 -4.32 1.70
C ILE A 187 9.92 -3.39 2.54
N VAL A 188 10.16 -3.81 3.78
CA VAL A 188 11.24 -3.25 4.61
C VAL A 188 12.36 -4.26 4.73
N ASP A 189 13.57 -3.80 4.46
CA ASP A 189 14.81 -4.55 4.68
C ASP A 189 15.58 -3.93 5.87
N THR A 190 15.75 -4.72 6.91
CA THR A 190 16.49 -4.41 8.14
C THR A 190 17.86 -5.09 8.18
N GLY A 191 18.19 -5.86 7.15
CA GLY A 191 19.40 -6.66 7.03
C GLY A 191 20.67 -5.82 6.81
N PRO A 192 21.84 -6.39 7.16
CA PRO A 192 23.13 -5.72 7.07
C PRO A 192 23.48 -5.34 5.62
N ILE A 193 24.34 -4.35 5.42
CA ILE A 193 24.66 -3.79 4.09
C ILE A 193 25.11 -4.86 3.06
N TRP A 194 25.78 -5.91 3.52
CA TRP A 194 26.41 -6.94 2.69
C TRP A 194 25.47 -8.05 2.24
N TYR A 195 24.24 -8.08 2.76
CA TYR A 195 23.28 -9.15 2.50
C TYR A 195 21.89 -8.56 2.29
N HIS A 196 21.20 -9.04 1.28
CA HIS A 196 19.83 -8.62 1.04
C HIS A 196 18.87 -9.46 1.91
N THR A 197 17.74 -8.88 2.32
CA THR A 197 16.73 -9.63 3.06
C THR A 197 16.16 -10.83 2.30
N TYR A 198 15.80 -11.89 3.05
CA TYR A 198 14.96 -13.01 2.61
C TYR A 198 13.48 -12.65 2.45
N THR A 199 13.06 -11.45 2.88
CA THR A 199 11.66 -11.02 2.75
C THR A 199 11.27 -11.03 1.28
N GLN A 200 10.16 -11.67 1.00
CA GLN A 200 9.62 -11.81 -0.34
C GLN A 200 8.63 -10.68 -0.60
N MET A 201 8.61 -10.17 -1.84
CA MET A 201 7.58 -9.24 -2.29
C MET A 201 6.54 -9.95 -3.14
N GLY A 202 5.26 -9.70 -2.84
CA GLY A 202 4.14 -10.27 -3.57
C GLY A 202 4.12 -11.80 -3.45
N SER A 203 4.38 -12.49 -4.56
CA SER A 203 4.43 -13.96 -4.62
C SER A 203 5.76 -14.58 -4.21
N GLY A 204 6.80 -13.77 -4.02
CA GLY A 204 8.19 -14.22 -3.91
C GLY A 204 8.85 -14.60 -5.24
N ASN A 205 8.12 -14.50 -6.36
CA ASN A 205 8.61 -14.82 -7.70
C ASN A 205 8.73 -13.57 -8.57
N PHE A 206 9.61 -13.63 -9.56
CA PHE A 206 9.85 -12.51 -10.47
C PHE A 206 8.67 -12.29 -11.43
N PRO A 207 8.44 -11.04 -11.87
CA PRO A 207 7.29 -10.68 -12.71
C PRO A 207 7.33 -11.34 -14.09
N ASN A 208 8.51 -11.77 -14.57
CA ASN A 208 8.65 -12.50 -15.83
C ASN A 208 7.95 -13.86 -15.83
N GLU A 209 7.68 -14.44 -14.66
CA GLU A 209 6.96 -15.70 -14.57
C GLU A 209 5.46 -15.57 -14.93
N GLY A 210 4.89 -14.38 -14.82
CA GLY A 210 3.52 -14.07 -15.29
C GLY A 210 2.39 -14.69 -14.47
N PHE A 211 1.21 -14.80 -15.08
CA PHE A 211 -0.03 -15.20 -14.40
C PHE A 211 0.09 -16.59 -13.76
N GLY A 212 -0.46 -16.72 -12.54
CA GLY A 212 -0.43 -17.97 -11.77
C GLY A 212 0.84 -18.17 -10.95
N ARG A 213 1.88 -17.36 -11.16
CA ARG A 213 3.18 -17.48 -10.50
C ARG A 213 3.63 -16.18 -9.85
N ALA A 214 3.51 -15.06 -10.57
CA ALA A 214 3.84 -13.73 -10.08
C ALA A 214 2.64 -13.03 -9.42
N ALA A 215 2.94 -12.08 -8.52
CA ALA A 215 1.93 -11.14 -8.05
C ALA A 215 1.61 -10.13 -9.17
N TYR A 216 0.37 -9.65 -9.19
CA TYR A 216 -0.09 -8.68 -10.18
C TYR A 216 -0.98 -7.62 -9.56
N VAL A 217 -0.92 -6.45 -10.19
CA VAL A 217 -1.95 -5.43 -10.07
C VAL A 217 -2.53 -5.20 -11.45
N ARG A 218 -3.86 -5.23 -11.57
CA ARG A 218 -4.55 -5.03 -12.85
C ARG A 218 -5.69 -4.05 -12.74
N THR A 219 -6.09 -3.51 -13.88
CA THR A 219 -7.18 -2.54 -14.01
C THR A 219 -6.89 -1.32 -13.16
N LEU A 220 -5.72 -0.71 -13.40
CA LEU A 220 -5.29 0.50 -12.71
C LEU A 220 -6.19 1.66 -13.12
N GLN A 221 -6.96 2.17 -12.17
CA GLN A 221 -7.91 3.24 -12.38
C GLN A 221 -7.74 4.35 -11.36
N VAL A 222 -8.01 5.57 -11.79
CA VAL A 222 -8.06 6.77 -10.95
C VAL A 222 -9.47 7.36 -10.97
N VAL A 223 -9.82 8.13 -9.95
CA VAL A 223 -11.06 8.90 -9.91
C VAL A 223 -10.73 10.35 -10.28
N GLU A 224 -11.44 10.90 -11.26
CA GLU A 224 -11.28 12.28 -11.71
C GLU A 224 -12.19 13.25 -10.93
N ALA A 225 -12.04 14.56 -11.16
CA ALA A 225 -12.80 15.62 -10.47
C ALA A 225 -14.33 15.50 -10.62
N ASN A 226 -14.78 14.95 -11.74
CA ASN A 226 -16.18 14.65 -12.02
C ASN A 226 -16.68 13.35 -11.34
N ASN A 227 -15.87 12.74 -10.46
CA ASN A 227 -16.09 11.44 -9.82
C ASN A 227 -16.26 10.25 -10.79
N TYR A 228 -15.79 10.38 -12.04
CA TYR A 228 -15.72 9.24 -12.96
C TYR A 228 -14.44 8.44 -12.73
N LEU A 229 -14.58 7.13 -12.91
CA LEU A 229 -13.48 6.19 -12.77
C LEU A 229 -12.86 5.93 -14.15
N THR A 230 -11.62 6.36 -14.35
CA THR A 230 -10.93 6.27 -15.65
C THR A 230 -9.67 5.42 -15.54
N GLN A 231 -9.19 4.87 -16.66
CA GLN A 231 -7.90 4.16 -16.67
C GLN A 231 -6.77 5.16 -16.41
N ILE A 232 -5.74 4.72 -15.68
CA ILE A 232 -4.54 5.55 -15.46
C ILE A 232 -3.95 6.02 -16.81
N PRO A 233 -3.71 7.34 -17.03
CA PRO A 233 -3.33 7.85 -18.35
C PRO A 233 -1.92 7.40 -18.78
N ILE A 234 -0.89 7.68 -17.97
CA ILE A 234 0.49 7.28 -18.25
C ILE A 234 1.14 6.90 -16.91
N PRO A 235 1.07 5.62 -16.51
CA PRO A 235 1.73 5.20 -15.28
C PRO A 235 3.26 5.24 -15.46
N GLN A 236 3.94 5.83 -14.50
CA GLN A 236 5.39 5.65 -14.32
C GLN A 236 5.61 4.38 -13.50
N PHE A 237 6.66 3.62 -13.80
CA PHE A 237 6.99 2.39 -13.08
C PHE A 237 8.35 2.53 -12.42
N GLU A 238 8.44 2.10 -11.16
CA GLU A 238 9.68 2.15 -10.38
C GLU A 238 9.96 0.79 -9.74
N ALA A 239 11.21 0.34 -9.87
CA ALA A 239 11.78 -0.77 -9.14
C ALA A 239 13.21 -0.42 -8.74
N ARG A 240 13.45 -0.20 -7.44
CA ARG A 240 14.75 0.31 -6.94
C ARG A 240 15.90 -0.67 -7.14
N PHE A 241 15.63 -1.95 -6.91
CA PHE A 241 16.60 -3.03 -7.03
C PHE A 241 16.02 -4.15 -7.90
N PRO A 242 16.01 -4.00 -9.24
CA PRO A 242 15.32 -4.93 -10.16
C PRO A 242 15.85 -6.36 -10.09
N ASN A 243 17.10 -6.56 -9.64
CA ASN A 243 17.63 -7.90 -9.41
C ASN A 243 17.08 -8.59 -8.15
N CYS A 244 16.41 -7.86 -7.27
CA CYS A 244 15.84 -8.32 -5.99
C CYS A 244 14.31 -8.36 -6.07
N TYR A 245 13.74 -7.24 -6.53
CA TYR A 245 12.31 -7.07 -6.80
C TYR A 245 12.14 -6.28 -8.09
N ASP A 246 11.35 -6.81 -9.01
CA ASP A 246 11.20 -6.23 -10.34
C ASP A 246 9.72 -5.98 -10.65
N ILE A 247 9.49 -5.22 -11.73
CA ILE A 247 8.17 -4.90 -12.24
C ILE A 247 8.11 -5.10 -13.76
N LYS A 248 7.03 -5.73 -14.24
CA LYS A 248 6.79 -5.93 -15.66
C LYS A 248 5.40 -5.48 -16.04
N GLN A 249 5.33 -4.37 -16.76
CA GLN A 249 4.08 -3.80 -17.27
C GLN A 249 3.48 -4.65 -18.41
N GLY A 250 2.17 -4.50 -18.62
CA GLY A 250 1.46 -5.05 -19.77
C GLY A 250 0.10 -4.40 -19.98
N PHE A 251 -0.52 -4.75 -21.10
CA PHE A 251 -1.87 -4.30 -21.45
C PHE A 251 -2.66 -5.46 -22.06
N SER A 252 -3.94 -5.56 -21.69
CA SER A 252 -4.89 -6.41 -22.41
C SER A 252 -6.30 -5.83 -22.30
N ASN A 253 -7.17 -6.16 -23.25
CA ASN A 253 -8.57 -5.70 -23.20
C ASN A 253 -9.31 -6.16 -21.93
N ALA A 254 -8.96 -7.35 -21.41
CA ALA A 254 -9.60 -7.90 -20.22
C ALA A 254 -9.09 -7.27 -18.91
N TRP A 255 -7.81 -6.88 -18.85
CA TRP A 255 -7.18 -6.38 -17.62
C TRP A 255 -6.98 -4.87 -17.62
N GLY A 256 -7.12 -4.20 -18.77
CA GLY A 256 -6.65 -2.84 -18.97
C GLY A 256 -5.12 -2.78 -18.84
N LYS A 257 -4.60 -1.66 -18.34
CA LYS A 257 -3.22 -1.58 -17.91
C LYS A 257 -3.02 -2.44 -16.66
N TYR A 258 -1.94 -3.20 -16.63
CA TYR A 258 -1.58 -4.06 -15.52
C TYR A 258 -0.06 -4.15 -15.40
N PHE A 259 0.40 -4.70 -14.29
CA PHE A 259 1.78 -5.12 -14.14
C PHE A 259 1.87 -6.36 -13.26
N TYR A 260 2.88 -7.18 -13.53
CA TYR A 260 3.38 -8.16 -12.58
C TYR A 260 4.48 -7.51 -11.74
N TYR A 261 4.59 -7.90 -10.48
CA TYR A 261 5.64 -7.40 -9.59
C TYR A 261 6.06 -8.47 -8.58
N GLY A 262 7.21 -8.23 -7.96
CA GLY A 262 7.69 -9.00 -6.83
C GLY A 262 9.09 -9.57 -7.07
N GLY A 263 9.46 -10.48 -6.19
CA GLY A 263 10.75 -11.12 -6.23
C GLY A 263 11.09 -11.80 -4.90
N PRO A 264 12.11 -12.65 -4.89
CA PRO A 264 12.48 -13.42 -3.71
C PRO A 264 13.19 -12.59 -2.64
N GLY A 265 13.54 -11.34 -2.94
CA GLY A 265 14.52 -10.57 -2.16
C GLY A 265 15.89 -11.17 -2.41
N GLN A 266 16.31 -12.07 -1.54
CA GLN A 266 17.66 -12.59 -1.57
C GLN A 266 17.95 -13.56 -2.73
N ASN A 267 18.76 -13.05 -3.63
CA ASN A 267 19.28 -13.59 -4.88
C ASN A 267 20.76 -13.94 -5.03
N SER A 268 21.15 -14.78 -5.99
CA SER A 268 22.52 -14.73 -6.53
C SER A 268 22.79 -13.48 -7.39
N LYS A 269 21.75 -12.89 -8.00
CA LYS A 269 21.87 -11.66 -8.81
C LYS A 269 21.55 -10.40 -8.02
N CYS A 270 20.89 -10.54 -6.88
CA CYS A 270 20.56 -9.45 -5.98
C CYS A 270 21.80 -9.05 -5.17
N THR A 271 22.67 -8.25 -5.79
CA THR A 271 23.76 -7.58 -5.10
C THR A 271 23.30 -6.17 -4.74
N ARG A 272 23.43 -5.79 -3.46
CA ARG A 272 23.40 -4.37 -3.09
C ARG A 272 24.61 -3.76 -3.77
N GLY A 273 24.40 -3.03 -4.86
CA GLY A 273 25.47 -2.52 -5.71
C GLY A 273 26.62 -1.97 -4.87
N ASN A 274 27.83 -2.44 -5.14
CA ASN A 274 29.02 -1.81 -4.58
C ASN A 274 28.93 -0.32 -4.91
N LYS A 275 29.06 0.52 -3.89
CA LYS A 275 29.17 1.98 -4.06
C LYS A 275 30.22 2.34 -5.10
#